data_AF-A0A258FDF2-F1
#
_entry.id   AF-A0A258FDF2-F1
#
_cell.length_a   1.000
_cell.length_b   1.000
_cell.length_c   1.000
_cell.angle_alpha   90.00
_cell.angle_beta   90.00
_cell.angle_gamma   90.00
#
_symmetry.space_group_name_H-M   'P 1'
#
loop_
_entity.id
_entity.type
_entity.pdbx_description
1 polymer ?
#
loop_
_entity_poly.entity_id
_entity_poly.type
_entity_poly.pdbx_seq_one_letter_code
_entity_poly.pdbx_strand_id
1 'polypeptide(L)'
;MNRSSSPSSKAAPSKKPVHVPNPGVAEARTPFVRDGAPLPDVMAKMPMFAPVTGPRLTPEEAPGKPDDWTPHRPSRDAKTKGGRFRLVTDYTPAGDQPAAIAELVAQAEAGDRDQVLLGVTGSGKTFTMAKVIEQTQRPALILAP
;
A
#
# COMPACT_ATOMS: atom_id res chain seq x y z
N MET A 1 22.43 -38.57 6.21
CA MET A 1 22.35 -37.86 4.91
C MET A 1 21.19 -38.44 4.13
N ASN A 2 20.13 -37.68 3.82
CA ASN A 2 19.10 -38.04 2.82
C ASN A 2 18.46 -36.74 2.32
N ARG A 3 18.71 -36.36 1.05
CA ARG A 3 18.09 -35.19 0.39
C ARG A 3 16.94 -35.69 -0.49
N SER A 4 15.72 -35.27 -0.18
CA SER A 4 14.55 -35.45 -1.05
C SER A 4 14.60 -34.40 -2.16
N SER A 5 14.85 -34.81 -3.39
CA SER A 5 14.78 -33.97 -4.58
C SER A 5 13.35 -33.99 -5.16
N SER A 6 12.60 -32.90 -4.97
CA SER A 6 11.35 -32.66 -5.70
C SER A 6 11.64 -32.07 -7.09
N PRO A 7 10.95 -32.47 -8.17
CA PRO A 7 11.17 -31.91 -9.50
C PRO A 7 10.60 -30.48 -9.60
N SER A 8 11.40 -29.56 -10.17
CA SER A 8 11.03 -28.16 -10.42
C SER A 8 10.20 -28.05 -11.69
N SER A 9 8.92 -27.65 -11.59
CA SER A 9 8.13 -27.24 -12.76
C SER A 9 8.40 -25.77 -13.08
N LYS A 10 9.04 -25.49 -14.22
CA LYS A 10 9.18 -24.12 -14.74
C LYS A 10 7.80 -23.54 -15.09
N ALA A 11 7.41 -22.44 -14.45
CA ALA A 11 6.27 -21.63 -14.86
C ALA A 11 6.59 -20.87 -16.16
N ALA A 12 5.66 -20.82 -17.11
CA ALA A 12 5.82 -20.08 -18.37
C ALA A 12 5.84 -18.55 -18.10
N PRO A 13 6.67 -17.77 -18.82
CA PRO A 13 6.73 -16.33 -18.62
C PRO A 13 5.44 -15.65 -19.09
N SER A 14 4.81 -14.84 -18.23
CA SER A 14 3.66 -14.02 -18.63
C SER A 14 4.12 -12.88 -19.55
N LYS A 15 3.38 -12.64 -20.63
CA LYS A 15 3.64 -11.51 -21.53
C LYS A 15 3.43 -10.21 -20.74
N LYS A 16 4.41 -9.30 -20.81
CA LYS A 16 4.31 -7.97 -20.23
C LYS A 16 3.08 -7.26 -20.82
N PRO A 17 2.30 -6.52 -20.00
CA PRO A 17 1.20 -5.73 -20.51
C PRO A 17 1.73 -4.69 -21.51
N VAL A 18 1.13 -4.66 -22.70
CA VAL A 18 1.43 -3.68 -23.75
C VAL A 18 0.51 -2.49 -23.53
N HIS A 19 1.08 -1.29 -23.41
CA HIS A 19 0.32 -0.06 -23.33
C HIS A 19 -0.43 0.15 -24.66
N VAL A 20 -1.76 0.23 -24.60
CA VAL A 20 -2.60 0.59 -25.75
C VAL A 20 -2.96 2.07 -25.60
N PRO A 21 -2.49 2.95 -26.51
CA PRO A 21 -2.82 4.37 -26.45
C PRO A 21 -4.33 4.59 -26.56
N ASN A 22 -4.89 5.44 -25.71
CA ASN A 22 -6.32 5.73 -25.68
C ASN A 22 -6.69 6.67 -26.85
N PRO A 23 -7.52 6.24 -27.82
CA PRO A 23 -7.88 7.09 -28.95
C PRO A 23 -8.79 8.23 -28.47
N GLY A 24 -8.22 9.42 -28.28
CA GLY A 24 -8.95 10.63 -27.89
C GLY A 24 -8.29 11.47 -26.80
N VAL A 25 -7.23 10.97 -26.16
CA VAL A 25 -6.47 11.73 -25.15
C VAL A 25 -5.02 11.86 -25.62
N ALA A 26 -4.61 13.09 -25.93
CA ALA A 26 -3.21 13.40 -26.21
C ALA A 26 -2.56 13.94 -24.93
N GLU A 27 -1.39 13.40 -24.56
CA GLU A 27 -0.57 14.02 -23.52
C GLU A 27 -0.16 15.43 -23.97
N ALA A 28 -0.42 16.42 -23.12
CA ALA A 28 -0.01 17.80 -23.39
C ALA A 28 1.53 17.84 -23.46
N ARG A 29 2.07 18.31 -24.60
CA ARG A 29 3.51 18.53 -24.77
C ARG A 29 3.95 19.72 -23.93
N THR A 30 4.20 19.54 -22.65
CA THR A 30 4.91 20.53 -21.83
C THR A 30 6.39 20.15 -21.76
N PRO A 31 7.33 21.05 -22.15
CA PRO A 31 8.74 20.82 -21.89
C PRO A 31 8.98 20.84 -20.38
N PHE A 32 9.68 19.83 -19.87
CA PHE A 32 10.09 19.78 -18.47
C PHE A 32 11.11 20.90 -18.21
N VAL A 33 10.70 21.96 -17.52
CA VAL A 33 11.57 23.09 -17.17
C VAL A 33 12.46 22.64 -16.00
N ARG A 34 13.79 22.63 -16.21
CA ARG A 34 14.76 22.39 -15.14
C ARG A 34 14.98 23.68 -14.35
N ASP A 35 15.14 23.55 -13.04
CA ASP A 35 15.21 24.67 -12.09
C ASP A 35 16.17 25.78 -12.55
N GLY A 36 15.67 27.02 -12.59
CA GLY A 36 16.44 28.25 -12.85
C GLY A 36 16.27 28.89 -14.23
N ALA A 37 15.59 28.23 -15.19
CA ALA A 37 15.24 28.88 -16.45
C ALA A 37 14.02 29.82 -16.26
N PRO A 38 14.06 31.08 -16.72
CA PRO A 38 12.90 31.96 -16.62
C PRO A 38 11.73 31.36 -17.41
N LEU A 39 10.57 31.29 -16.76
CA LEU A 39 9.34 30.81 -17.39
C LEU A 39 9.06 31.67 -18.64
N PRO A 40 8.74 31.06 -19.80
CA PRO A 40 8.35 31.82 -20.97
C PRO A 40 7.11 32.67 -20.62
N ASP A 41 7.02 33.88 -21.18
CA ASP A 41 6.03 34.92 -20.81
C ASP A 41 4.56 34.45 -20.88
N VAL A 42 4.31 33.38 -21.64
CA VAL A 42 3.02 32.67 -21.74
C VAL A 42 2.65 31.92 -20.44
N MET A 43 3.63 31.35 -19.72
CA MET A 43 3.42 30.61 -18.47
C MET A 43 3.21 31.54 -17.25
N ALA A 44 3.72 32.77 -17.28
CA ALA A 44 3.48 33.76 -16.22
C ALA A 44 2.00 34.23 -16.16
N LYS A 45 1.27 34.08 -17.27
CA LYS A 45 -0.16 34.45 -17.40
C LYS A 45 -1.13 33.26 -17.26
N MET A 46 -0.63 32.04 -17.09
CA MET A 46 -1.48 30.87 -16.92
C MET A 46 -1.94 30.76 -15.45
N PRO A 47 -3.24 30.53 -15.20
CA PRO A 47 -3.72 30.30 -13.84
C PRO A 47 -3.00 29.11 -13.23
N MET A 48 -2.63 29.21 -11.94
CA MET A 48 -1.92 28.14 -11.19
C MET A 48 -2.62 26.77 -11.24
N PHE A 49 -3.91 26.77 -11.57
CA PHE A 49 -4.70 25.58 -11.86
C PHE A 49 -5.23 25.69 -13.29
N ALA A 50 -5.03 24.63 -14.07
CA ALA A 50 -5.72 24.50 -15.35
C ALA A 50 -7.23 24.64 -15.09
N PRO A 51 -7.95 25.53 -15.81
CA PRO A 51 -9.38 25.65 -15.64
C PRO A 51 -10.00 24.29 -15.95
N VAL A 52 -10.65 23.69 -14.95
CA VAL A 52 -11.39 22.44 -15.12
C VAL A 52 -12.58 22.76 -16.02
N THR A 53 -12.35 22.64 -17.32
CA THR A 53 -13.35 22.84 -18.36
C THR A 53 -13.94 21.47 -18.64
N GLY A 54 -14.97 21.14 -17.87
CA GLY A 54 -15.71 19.89 -17.96
C GLY A 54 -16.78 19.84 -16.88
N PRO A 55 -17.88 19.11 -17.08
CA PRO A 55 -18.90 18.91 -16.06
C PRO A 55 -18.24 18.30 -14.81
N ARG A 56 -18.39 18.99 -13.67
CA ARG A 56 -17.90 18.51 -12.38
C ARG A 56 -18.80 17.35 -11.98
N LEU A 57 -18.32 16.12 -12.16
CA LEU A 57 -19.09 14.92 -11.82
C LEU A 57 -19.54 15.03 -10.36
N THR A 58 -20.84 15.19 -10.15
CA THR A 58 -21.45 15.01 -8.85
C THR A 58 -21.28 13.54 -8.42
N PRO A 59 -21.33 13.20 -7.13
CA PRO A 59 -21.23 11.80 -6.68
C PRO A 59 -22.24 10.86 -7.36
N GLU A 60 -23.35 11.43 -7.86
CA GLU A 60 -24.40 10.75 -8.63
C GLU A 60 -24.04 10.55 -10.12
N GLU A 61 -23.19 11.42 -10.69
CA GLU A 61 -22.65 11.33 -12.06
C GLU A 61 -21.30 10.63 -12.14
N ALA A 62 -20.71 10.22 -11.01
CA ALA A 62 -19.55 9.35 -11.03
C ALA A 62 -19.93 8.13 -11.88
N PRO A 63 -19.18 7.81 -12.98
CA PRO A 63 -19.56 6.72 -13.85
C PRO A 63 -19.71 5.49 -12.96
N GLY A 64 -20.97 5.02 -12.86
CA GLY A 64 -21.26 3.75 -12.22
C GLY A 64 -20.27 2.75 -12.80
N LYS A 65 -19.69 1.92 -11.94
CA LYS A 65 -18.81 0.81 -12.30
C LYS A 65 -19.22 0.30 -13.69
N PRO A 66 -18.39 0.43 -14.74
CA PRO A 66 -18.83 0.07 -16.07
C PRO A 66 -19.21 -1.42 -16.08
N ASP A 67 -20.23 -1.76 -16.87
CA ASP A 67 -20.91 -3.06 -16.80
C ASP A 67 -19.93 -4.24 -16.98
N ASP A 68 -18.81 -3.99 -17.66
CA ASP A 68 -17.73 -4.93 -17.97
C ASP A 68 -16.62 -4.99 -16.88
N TRP A 69 -16.59 -4.06 -15.93
CA TRP A 69 -15.58 -4.07 -14.88
C TRP A 69 -15.89 -5.15 -13.85
N THR A 70 -15.06 -6.17 -13.80
CA THR A 70 -15.10 -7.16 -12.71
C THR A 70 -13.78 -7.08 -11.97
N PRO A 71 -13.76 -6.81 -10.66
CA PRO A 71 -12.52 -6.88 -9.89
C PRO A 71 -11.88 -8.25 -10.12
N HIS A 72 -10.62 -8.27 -10.58
CA HIS A 72 -9.85 -9.50 -10.67
C HIS A 72 -9.67 -10.03 -9.25
N ARG A 73 -10.54 -10.95 -8.84
CA ARG A 73 -10.43 -11.72 -7.60
C ARG A 73 -9.78 -13.05 -7.99
N PRO A 74 -8.45 -13.18 -7.94
CA PRO A 74 -7.81 -14.46 -8.20
C PRO A 74 -8.40 -15.48 -7.22
N SER A 75 -8.71 -16.70 -7.70
CA SER A 75 -9.09 -17.79 -6.82
C SER A 75 -7.93 -18.00 -5.85
N ARG A 76 -8.13 -17.67 -4.57
CA ARG A 76 -7.15 -18.04 -3.55
C ARG A 76 -7.17 -19.56 -3.49
N ASP A 77 -6.09 -20.20 -3.91
CA ASP A 77 -5.89 -21.63 -3.69
C ASP A 77 -6.15 -21.91 -2.21
N ALA A 78 -6.89 -22.97 -1.89
CA ALA A 78 -7.20 -23.36 -0.50
C ALA A 78 -5.95 -23.64 0.37
N LYS A 79 -4.75 -23.56 -0.21
CA LYS A 79 -3.45 -23.86 0.39
C LYS A 79 -2.85 -22.75 1.26
N THR A 80 -3.50 -21.61 1.38
CA THR A 80 -3.12 -20.64 2.42
C THR A 80 -4.33 -20.31 3.29
N LYS A 81 -4.80 -21.30 4.07
CA LYS A 81 -5.30 -20.96 5.40
C LYS A 81 -4.16 -20.20 6.06
N GLY A 82 -4.34 -18.88 6.25
CA GLY A 82 -3.30 -18.00 6.76
C GLY A 82 -2.62 -18.63 7.97
N GLY A 83 -1.33 -18.97 7.81
CA GLY A 83 -0.56 -19.49 8.92
C GLY A 83 -0.51 -18.45 10.04
N ARG A 84 -0.36 -18.92 11.29
CA ARG A 84 -0.16 -18.00 12.40
C ARG A 84 1.10 -17.17 12.15
N PHE A 85 1.00 -15.85 12.28
CA PHE A 85 2.18 -14.99 12.22
C PHE A 85 3.07 -15.30 13.42
N ARG A 86 4.36 -15.55 13.18
CA ARG A 86 5.36 -15.78 14.22
C ARG A 86 6.55 -14.87 13.95
N LEU A 87 6.89 -14.04 14.93
CA LEU A 87 8.05 -13.18 14.89
C LEU A 87 9.29 -14.01 15.26
N VAL A 88 10.22 -14.14 14.32
CA VAL A 88 11.54 -14.76 14.55
C VAL A 88 12.50 -13.65 14.94
N THR A 89 13.05 -13.75 16.15
CA THR A 89 13.91 -12.72 16.74
C THR A 89 14.72 -13.33 17.89
N ASP A 90 15.97 -12.89 18.04
CA ASP A 90 16.79 -13.21 19.22
C ASP A 90 16.55 -12.23 20.37
N TYR A 91 15.88 -11.10 20.09
CA TYR A 91 15.57 -10.06 21.07
C TYR A 91 14.24 -10.29 21.78
N THR A 92 14.21 -10.00 23.07
CA THR A 92 13.00 -9.92 23.89
C THR A 92 12.58 -8.46 24.08
N PRO A 93 11.27 -8.17 24.23
CA PRO A 93 10.81 -6.83 24.59
C PRO A 93 11.51 -6.32 25.86
N ALA A 94 11.94 -5.05 25.86
CA ALA A 94 12.67 -4.44 26.96
C ALA A 94 12.24 -2.98 27.17
N GLY A 95 12.59 -2.40 28.33
CA GLY A 95 12.15 -1.06 28.71
C GLY A 95 10.62 -0.99 28.79
N ASP A 96 10.03 0.04 28.18
CA ASP A 96 8.57 0.25 28.17
C ASP A 96 7.83 -0.59 27.11
N GLN A 97 8.55 -1.32 26.25
CA GLN A 97 7.94 -2.11 25.19
C GLN A 97 6.94 -3.16 25.70
N PRO A 98 7.19 -3.94 26.76
CA PRO A 98 6.23 -4.93 27.25
C PRO A 98 4.88 -4.31 27.62
N ALA A 99 4.90 -3.14 28.29
CA ALA A 99 3.70 -2.42 28.69
C ALA A 99 2.95 -1.89 27.47
N ALA A 100 3.65 -1.25 26.53
CA ALA A 100 3.05 -0.73 25.30
C ALA A 100 2.44 -1.86 24.44
N ILE A 101 3.08 -3.03 24.35
CA ILE A 101 2.52 -4.18 23.64
C ILE A 101 1.23 -4.65 24.31
N ALA A 102 1.25 -4.83 25.63
CA ALA A 102 0.08 -5.30 26.38
C ALA A 102 -1.12 -4.35 26.25
N GLU A 103 -0.86 -3.04 26.35
CA GLU A 103 -1.90 -2.01 26.20
C GLU A 103 -2.52 -2.01 24.79
N LEU A 104 -1.69 -1.96 23.75
CA LEU A 104 -2.17 -1.95 22.35
C LEU A 104 -2.94 -3.23 22.00
N VAL A 105 -2.51 -4.38 22.51
CA VAL A 105 -3.22 -5.65 22.30
C VAL A 105 -4.58 -5.62 23.00
N ALA A 106 -4.64 -5.19 24.26
CA ALA A 106 -5.89 -5.11 25.01
C ALA A 106 -6.89 -4.14 24.34
N GLN A 107 -6.43 -2.95 23.92
CA GLN A 107 -7.26 -1.98 23.19
C GLN A 107 -7.74 -2.54 21.84
N ALA A 108 -6.85 -3.22 21.10
CA ALA A 108 -7.22 -3.85 19.83
C ALA A 108 -8.26 -4.97 19.99
N GLU A 109 -8.22 -5.72 21.10
CA GLU A 109 -9.20 -6.75 21.45
C GLU A 109 -10.52 -6.15 21.96
N ALA A 110 -10.47 -5.00 22.64
CA ALA A 110 -11.65 -4.23 23.03
C ALA A 110 -12.40 -3.61 21.83
N GLY A 111 -11.77 -3.59 20.65
CA GLY A 111 -12.36 -3.06 19.42
C GLY A 111 -12.07 -1.58 19.18
N ASP A 112 -11.11 -1.00 19.91
CA ASP A 112 -10.67 0.37 19.69
C ASP A 112 -10.11 0.52 18.27
N ARG A 113 -10.65 1.50 17.53
CA ARG A 113 -10.33 1.68 16.11
C ARG A 113 -9.02 2.43 15.89
N ASP A 114 -8.77 3.42 16.73
CA ASP A 114 -7.66 4.37 16.56
C ASP A 114 -6.78 4.35 17.81
N GLN A 115 -5.50 4.02 17.63
CA GLN A 115 -4.51 3.92 18.71
C GLN A 115 -3.21 4.57 18.26
N VAL A 116 -2.48 5.19 19.20
CA VAL A 116 -1.23 5.91 18.91
C VAL A 116 -0.10 5.34 19.75
N LEU A 117 0.90 4.76 19.11
CA LEU A 117 2.15 4.36 19.76
C LEU A 117 3.13 5.54 19.77
N LEU A 118 3.18 6.29 20.86
CA LEU A 118 4.17 7.34 21.08
C LEU A 118 5.51 6.72 21.46
N GLY A 119 6.54 6.97 20.65
CA GLY A 119 7.88 6.47 20.96
C GLY A 119 8.96 7.33 20.31
N VAL A 120 10.05 7.53 21.03
CA VAL A 120 11.24 8.24 20.53
C VAL A 120 11.93 7.45 19.40
N THR A 121 12.85 8.10 18.68
CA THR A 121 13.67 7.42 17.67
C THR A 121 14.58 6.38 18.35
N GLY A 122 14.72 5.19 17.74
CA GLY A 122 15.56 4.12 18.28
C GLY A 122 14.91 3.25 19.37
N SER A 123 13.71 3.58 19.86
CA SER A 123 13.04 2.79 20.93
C SER A 123 12.47 1.43 20.48
N GLY A 124 12.59 1.10 19.19
CA GLY A 124 12.12 -0.19 18.65
C GLY A 124 10.64 -0.24 18.29
N LYS A 125 10.00 0.87 17.88
CA LYS A 125 8.57 0.91 17.48
C LYS A 125 8.17 -0.19 16.48
N THR A 126 9.02 -0.51 15.52
CA THR A 126 8.78 -1.61 14.56
C THR A 126 8.69 -2.96 15.26
N PHE A 127 9.57 -3.23 16.22
CA PHE A 127 9.57 -4.47 17.00
C PHE A 127 8.32 -4.56 17.88
N THR A 128 7.96 -3.45 18.56
CA THR A 128 6.72 -3.33 19.33
C THR A 128 5.51 -3.68 18.46
N MET A 129 5.37 -3.06 17.28
CA MET A 129 4.25 -3.33 16.38
C MET A 129 4.25 -4.76 15.82
N ALA A 130 5.41 -5.33 15.52
CA ALA A 130 5.52 -6.73 15.08
C ALA A 130 5.03 -7.70 16.17
N LYS A 131 5.31 -7.42 17.45
CA LYS A 131 4.78 -8.18 18.58
C LYS A 131 3.27 -8.01 18.75
N VAL A 132 2.73 -6.82 18.55
CA VAL A 132 1.27 -6.60 18.55
C VAL A 132 0.59 -7.40 17.43
N ILE A 133 1.15 -7.40 16.21
CA ILE A 133 0.63 -8.19 15.09
C ILE A 133 0.73 -9.70 15.38
N GLU A 134 1.82 -10.15 16.02
CA GLU A 134 1.98 -11.53 16.49
C GLU A 134 0.95 -11.94 17.55
N GLN A 135 0.56 -11.07 18.47
CA GLN A 135 -0.42 -11.43 19.48
C GLN A 135 -1.85 -11.40 18.92
N THR A 136 -2.19 -10.35 18.18
CA THR A 136 -3.54 -10.16 17.64
C THR A 136 -3.89 -11.12 16.49
N GLN A 137 -2.89 -11.62 15.74
CA GLN A 137 -3.10 -12.52 14.59
C GLN A 137 -4.06 -11.96 13.52
N ARG A 138 -4.13 -10.63 13.41
CA ARG A 138 -4.96 -9.93 12.43
C ARG A 138 -4.14 -9.62 11.18
N PRO A 139 -4.69 -9.77 9.97
CA PRO A 139 -4.05 -9.26 8.76
C PRO A 139 -3.79 -7.75 8.91
N ALA A 140 -2.54 -7.34 8.75
CA ALA A 140 -2.10 -5.97 8.94
C ALA A 140 -1.61 -5.36 7.62
N LEU A 141 -1.85 -4.06 7.43
CA LEU A 141 -1.31 -3.25 6.35
C LEU A 141 -0.47 -2.14 6.96
N ILE A 142 0.80 -2.06 6.58
CA ILE A 142 1.71 -0.99 7.00
C ILE A 142 1.85 -0.02 5.83
N LEU A 143 1.57 1.26 6.09
CA LEU A 143 1.73 2.34 5.12
C LEU A 143 2.99 3.13 5.48
N ALA A 144 3.82 3.41 4.49
CA ALA A 144 5.00 4.26 4.61
C ALA A 144 4.87 5.44 3.63
N PRO A 145 5.35 6.64 4.01
CA PRO A 145 5.32 7.82 3.13
C PRO A 145 6.27 7.69 1.94
#